data_AF-A0A938W1N6-F1
#
_entry.id   AF-A0A938W1N6-F1
#
_cell.length_a   1.000
_cell.length_b   1.000
_cell.length_c   1.000
_cell.angle_alpha   90.00
_cell.angle_beta   90.00
_cell.angle_gamma   90.00
#
_symmetry.space_group_name_H-M   'P 1'
#
loop_
_entity.id
_entity.type
_entity.pdbx_description
1 polymer ?
#
loop_
_entity_poly.entity_id
_entity_poly.type
_entity_poly.pdbx_seq_one_letter_code
_entity_poly.pdbx_strand_id
1 'polypeptide(L)' 'MHHQEQRPIALKTFRPEYLPDRAARDRFLHEGATWVRLGKHPHIVRCYEVFQDSPRPEVYLALELIAK' A
#
# COMPACT_ATOMS: atom_id res chain seq x y z
N MET A 1 7.54 -9.62 -7.27
CA MET A 1 7.88 -9.61 -8.72
C MET A 1 7.85 -8.22 -9.38
N HIS A 2 7.51 -7.10 -8.70
CA HIS A 2 7.60 -5.74 -9.28
C HIS A 2 8.89 -4.97 -8.92
N HIS A 3 9.77 -5.54 -8.10
CA HIS A 3 11.05 -4.92 -7.68
C HIS A 3 12.07 -4.73 -8.83
N GLN A 4 11.78 -5.20 -10.05
CA GLN A 4 12.68 -5.15 -11.20
C GLN A 4 12.40 -4.02 -12.20
N GLU A 5 11.27 -3.32 -12.09
CA GLU A 5 11.02 -2.15 -12.93
C GLU A 5 11.38 -0.88 -12.14
N GLN A 6 12.40 -0.13 -12.58
CA GLN A 6 12.82 1.15 -12.01
C GLN A 6 11.79 2.27 -12.29
N ARG A 7 10.51 2.00 -12.05
CA ARG A 7 9.40 2.94 -12.23
C ARG A 7 9.11 3.65 -10.91
N PRO A 8 8.85 4.96 -10.93
CA PRO A 8 8.40 5.66 -9.73
C PRO A 8 7.03 5.13 -9.29
N ILE A 9 6.83 5.07 -7.97
CA ILE A 9 5.59 4.61 -7.34
C ILE A 9 5.11 5.65 -6.32
N ALA A 10 3.80 5.62 -6.02
CA ALA A 10 3.26 6.32 -4.86
C ALA A 10 3.30 5.37 -3.66
N LEU A 11 3.95 5.78 -2.58
CA LEU A 11 4.00 5.00 -1.34
C LEU A 11 2.99 5.54 -0.35
N LYS A 12 1.99 4.74 0.02
CA LYS A 12 0.98 5.10 1.04
C LYS A 12 1.28 4.35 2.34
N THR A 13 1.33 5.08 3.45
CA THR A 13 1.36 4.54 4.81
C THR A 13 0.44 5.37 5.71
N PHE A 14 0.13 4.87 6.91
CA PHE A 14 -0.65 5.62 7.90
C PHE A 14 0.27 6.34 8.89
N ARG A 15 -0.24 7.38 9.56
CA ARG A 15 0.59 8.19 10.45
C ARG A 15 1.03 7.40 11.68
N PRO A 16 2.27 7.56 12.18
CA PRO A 16 2.82 6.76 13.28
C PRO A 16 1.96 6.76 14.56
N GLU A 17 1.26 7.86 14.85
CA GLU A 17 0.38 7.97 16.01
C GLU A 17 -0.77 6.95 16.03
N TYR A 18 -1.12 6.36 14.87
CA TYR A 18 -2.13 5.31 14.77
C TYR A 18 -1.55 3.89 14.85
N LEU A 19 -0.22 3.72 14.95
CA LEU A 19 0.42 2.39 15.08
C LEU A 19 -0.06 1.60 16.30
N PRO A 20 -0.34 2.20 17.47
CA PRO A 20 -0.88 1.45 18.60
C PRO A 20 -2.32 0.97 18.39
N ASP A 21 -3.10 1.63 17.52
CA ASP A 21 -4.49 1.27 17.23
C ASP A 21 -4.54 0.08 16.26
N ARG A 22 -4.69 -1.11 16.85
CA ARG A 22 -4.84 -2.35 16.08
C ARG A 22 -6.00 -2.28 15.08
N ALA A 23 -7.14 -1.69 15.44
CA ALA A 23 -8.29 -1.63 14.54
C ALA A 23 -8.01 -0.72 13.34
N ALA A 24 -7.28 0.37 13.53
CA ALA A 24 -6.81 1.21 12.43
C ALA A 24 -5.87 0.45 11.49
N ARG A 25 -4.91 -0.30 12.02
CA ARG A 25 -3.99 -1.13 11.22
C ARG A 25 -4.74 -2.23 10.46
N ASP A 26 -5.68 -2.92 11.10
CA ASP A 26 -6.44 -4.01 10.50
C ASP A 26 -7.32 -3.49 9.35
N ARG A 27 -7.95 -2.32 9.51
CA ARG A 27 -8.69 -1.64 8.43
C ARG A 27 -7.77 -1.28 7.26
N PHE A 28 -6.61 -0.72 7.55
CA PHE A 28 -5.62 -0.33 6.54
C PHE A 28 -5.13 -1.55 5.72
N LEU A 29 -4.81 -2.65 6.40
CA LEU A 29 -4.43 -3.91 5.77
C LEU A 29 -5.56 -4.48 4.91
N HIS A 30 -6.79 -4.46 5.41
CA HIS A 30 -7.95 -4.93 4.67
C HIS A 30 -8.21 -4.14 3.39
N GLU A 31 -8.11 -2.80 3.47
CA GLU A 31 -8.22 -1.90 2.31
C GLU A 31 -7.13 -2.23 1.28
N GLY A 32 -5.87 -2.29 1.70
CA GLY A 32 -4.74 -2.60 0.81
C GLY A 32 -4.86 -3.97 0.15
N ALA A 33 -5.21 -5.01 0.91
CA ALA A 33 -5.42 -6.35 0.37
C ALA A 33 -6.57 -6.39 -0.66
N THR A 34 -7.63 -5.62 -0.42
CA THR A 34 -8.75 -5.48 -1.37
C THR A 34 -8.30 -4.80 -2.65
N TRP A 35 -7.46 -3.77 -2.52
CA TRP A 35 -6.91 -3.03 -3.65
C TRP A 35 -5.97 -3.87 -4.51
N VAL A 36 -5.12 -4.70 -3.90
CA VAL A 36 -4.26 -5.66 -4.63
C VAL A 36 -5.11 -6.68 -5.39
N ARG A 37 -6.16 -7.23 -4.73
CA ARG A 37 -7.07 -8.21 -5.37
C ARG A 37 -7.84 -7.62 -6.55
N LEU A 38 -8.20 -6.34 -6.50
CA LEU A 38 -8.88 -5.64 -7.60
C LEU A 38 -8.04 -5.65 -8.89
N GLY A 39 -6.72 -5.63 -8.77
CA GLY A 39 -5.82 -5.67 -9.93
C GLY A 39 -5.85 -4.37 -10.74
N LYS A 40 -5.62 -4.49 -12.06
CA LYS A 40 -5.63 -3.34 -12.98
C LYS A 40 -7.06 -3.03 -13.40
N HIS A 41 -7.47 -1.77 -13.22
CA HIS A 41 -8.77 -1.27 -13.66
C HIS A 41 -8.61 0.11 -14.32
N PRO A 42 -9.32 0.44 -15.42
CA PRO A 42 -9.13 1.69 -16.15
C PRO A 42 -9.41 2.97 -15.34
N HIS A 43 -10.17 2.88 -14.25
CA HIS A 43 -10.61 4.02 -13.45
C HIS A 43 -10.24 3.94 -11.98
N ILE A 44 -9.39 2.97 -11.59
CA ILE A 44 -8.94 2.82 -10.20
C ILE A 44 -7.43 2.67 -10.21
N VAL A 45 -6.75 3.50 -9.41
CA VAL A 45 -5.30 3.44 -9.22
C VAL A 45 -4.90 2.03 -8.80
N ARG A 46 -3.95 1.43 -9.53
CA ARG A 46 -3.50 0.08 -9.23
C ARG A 46 -2.68 0.06 -7.93
N CYS A 47 -3.00 -0.88 -7.05
CA CYS A 47 -2.12 -1.26 -5.94
C CYS A 47 -1.29 -2.48 -6.38
N TYR A 48 0.04 -2.37 -6.30
CA TYR A 48 0.95 -3.43 -6.68
C TYR A 48 1.11 -4.46 -5.57
N GLU A 49 1.26 -3.99 -4.34
CA GLU A 49 1.48 -4.83 -3.17
C GLU A 49 1.22 -4.07 -1.86
N VAL A 50 0.97 -4.86 -0.82
CA VAL A 50 1.01 -4.44 0.58
C VAL A 50 2.22 -5.13 1.21
N PHE A 51 3.09 -4.38 1.87
CA PHE A 51 4.28 -4.93 2.50
C PHE A 51 4.56 -4.27 3.84
N GLN A 52 5.38 -4.94 4.65
CA GLN A 52 5.86 -4.48 5.95
C GLN A 52 7.38 -4.41 5.91
N ASP A 53 7.94 -3.38 6.53
CA ASP A 53 9.39 -3.23 6.69
C ASP A 53 9.80 -3.69 8.09
N SER A 54 9.88 -5.00 8.29
CA SER A 54 10.32 -5.58 9.56
C SER A 54 11.74 -5.13 9.89
N PRO A 55 12.04 -4.66 11.12
CA PRO A 55 11.29 -4.88 12.37
C PRO A 55 10.23 -3.82 12.70
N ARG A 56 9.98 -2.87 11.81
CA ARG A 56 9.08 -1.75 12.09
C ARG A 56 7.61 -2.15 11.92
N PRO A 57 6.70 -1.62 12.77
CA PRO A 57 5.27 -1.96 12.72
C PRO A 57 4.50 -1.31 11.55
N GLU A 58 5.13 -0.40 10.80
CA GLU A 58 4.52 0.28 9.67
C GLU A 58 4.19 -0.69 8.52
N VAL A 59 3.05 -0.42 7.91
CA VAL A 59 2.58 -1.11 6.71
C VAL A 59 2.60 -0.10 5.56
N TYR A 60 3.00 -0.56 4.39
CA TYR A 60 3.10 0.23 3.18
C TYR A 60 2.26 -0.37 2.06
N LEU A 61 1.63 0.49 1.26
CA LEU A 61 1.05 0.13 -0.03
C LEU A 61 1.91 0.75 -1.12
N ALA A 62 2.38 -0.08 -2.05
CA ALA A 62 3.00 0.39 -3.28
C ALA A 62 1.90 0.60 -4.33
N LEU A 63 1.71 1.84 -4.77
CA LEU A 63 0.65 2.24 -5.68
C LEU A 63 1.22 2.77 -6.99
N GLU A 64 0.40 2.73 -8.04
CA GLU A 64 0.66 3.45 -9.28
C GLU A 64 0.79 4.95 -9.01
N LEU A 65 1.93 5.52 -9.43
CA LEU A 65 2.12 6.95 -9.37
C LEU A 65 1.37 7.61 -10.53
N ILE A 66 0.44 8.49 -10.19
CA ILE A 66 -0.24 9.37 -11.14
C ILE A 66 0.36 10.77 -10.97
N ALA A 67 1.35 11.10 -11.78
CA ALA A 67 1.96 12.43 -11.84
C ALA A 67 1.27 13.27 -12.93
N LYS A 68 1.15 14.58 -12.69
CA LYS A 68 0.67 15.55 -13.69
C LYS A 68 1.83 16.10 -14.51
#